data_AF-A0A2V5JNW3-F1
#
_entry.id   AF-A0A2V5JNW3-F1
#
_cell.length_a   1.000
_cell.length_b   1.000
_cell.length_c   1.000
_cell.angle_alpha   90.00
_cell.angle_beta   90.00
_cell.angle_gamma   90.00
#
_symmetry.space_group_name_H-M   'P 1'
#
loop_
_entity.id
_entity.type
_entity.pdbx_description
1 polymer ?
#
loop_
_entity_poly.entity_id
_entity_poly.type
_entity_poly.pdbx_seq_one_letter_code
_entity_poly.pdbx_strand_id
1 'polypeptide(L)'
;MTISKLTLTGFILPLLFAVSEASSPKAFAAASAGAARRSLDEGGTGTLQKMLIENGSITMDLDLNGLNGSSSLVARPITLHFASAANSFFTILVFNDLLRGPEPGSIALAPTRVNVPGYNNLPVTLAASLKQLIIEKLPSDQPFDLTVRDGKTGSTFFNIDGHQYNYDANAQLLSITGGTLRVSKEFANALGHPSEAGASVGKISIGATMQPIEVQTVVSGETKSIVMPPVLDVTGAETPTLVPGPDVIVGDLPQVLQGGNDTVNHLVGLGVGTTSCNNGDQPLDWFQFSNTDHPYIPQNLYRMSGGTNNNDRFEQIGQS
;
A
#
# COMPACT_ATOMS: atom_id res chain seq x y z
N MET A 1 58.80 -46.22 9.88
CA MET A 1 57.89 -45.08 10.06
C MET A 1 58.37 -44.02 9.10
N THR A 2 57.76 -44.04 7.91
CA THR A 2 58.40 -43.72 6.65
C THR A 2 57.62 -42.59 6.02
N ILE A 3 58.27 -41.46 5.78
CA ILE A 3 57.72 -40.31 5.05
C ILE A 3 57.57 -40.75 3.59
N SER A 4 56.34 -40.77 3.08
CA SER A 4 56.05 -41.02 1.67
C SER A 4 55.39 -39.79 1.07
N LYS A 5 56.09 -39.18 0.11
CA LYS A 5 55.55 -38.19 -0.84
C LYS A 5 54.63 -38.94 -1.81
N LEU A 6 53.43 -38.43 -2.06
CA LEU A 6 52.64 -38.84 -3.22
C LEU A 6 52.34 -37.61 -4.09
N THR A 7 52.92 -37.67 -5.27
CA THR A 7 52.69 -36.86 -6.47
C THR A 7 51.21 -36.95 -6.87
N LEU A 8 50.59 -35.83 -7.27
CA LEU A 8 49.35 -35.90 -8.05
C LEU A 8 49.46 -35.04 -9.32
N THR A 9 49.26 -35.77 -10.40
CA THR A 9 49.30 -35.46 -11.82
C THR A 9 48.28 -34.40 -12.21
N GLY A 10 48.66 -33.53 -13.15
CA GLY A 10 47.79 -32.49 -13.68
C GLY A 10 46.60 -33.05 -14.46
N PHE A 11 45.46 -32.37 -14.33
CA PHE A 11 44.39 -32.36 -15.31
C PHE A 11 43.97 -30.89 -15.52
N ILE A 12 44.30 -30.36 -16.69
CA ILE A 12 43.73 -29.12 -17.22
C ILE A 12 42.28 -29.44 -17.58
N LEU A 13 41.32 -28.80 -16.91
CA LEU A 13 39.91 -28.84 -17.28
C LEU A 13 39.53 -27.46 -17.86
N PRO A 14 38.89 -27.39 -19.04
CA PRO A 14 38.72 -26.15 -19.77
C PRO A 14 37.73 -25.22 -19.04
N LEU A 15 38.10 -23.95 -18.99
CA LEU A 15 37.29 -22.85 -18.53
C LEU A 15 36.11 -22.68 -19.50
N LEU A 16 34.96 -23.27 -19.18
CA LEU A 16 33.69 -22.99 -19.84
C LEU A 16 33.25 -21.58 -19.42
N PHE A 17 33.43 -20.62 -20.33
CA PHE A 17 32.80 -19.31 -20.25
C PHE A 17 31.28 -19.49 -20.32
N ALA A 18 30.62 -19.54 -19.15
CA ALA A 18 29.21 -19.28 -19.08
C ALA A 18 29.01 -17.79 -19.34
N VAL A 19 28.57 -17.46 -20.55
CA VAL A 19 28.04 -16.15 -20.89
C VAL A 19 26.82 -15.95 -19.99
N SER A 20 26.95 -15.14 -18.94
CA SER A 20 25.80 -14.75 -18.14
C SER A 20 24.92 -13.89 -19.04
N GLU A 21 23.82 -14.45 -19.50
CA GLU A 21 22.75 -13.67 -20.12
C GLU A 21 22.38 -12.52 -19.17
N ALA A 22 22.32 -11.32 -19.74
CA ALA A 22 21.97 -10.10 -19.06
C ALA A 22 20.68 -10.34 -18.27
N SER A 23 20.80 -10.28 -16.95
CA SER A 23 19.70 -10.37 -16.01
C SER A 23 18.61 -9.39 -16.43
N SER A 24 17.48 -9.93 -16.90
CA SER A 24 16.24 -9.20 -17.14
C SER A 24 15.89 -8.38 -15.89
N PRO A 25 15.27 -7.20 -16.02
CA PRO A 25 14.98 -6.33 -14.89
C PRO A 25 13.87 -6.93 -14.02
N LYS A 26 14.25 -7.85 -13.11
CA LYS A 26 13.41 -8.44 -12.06
C LYS A 26 13.05 -7.45 -10.94
N ALA A 27 13.11 -6.14 -11.19
CA ALA A 27 13.12 -5.14 -10.13
C ALA A 27 12.37 -3.87 -10.52
N PHE A 28 11.07 -3.96 -10.85
CA PHE A 28 10.25 -2.74 -10.97
C PHE A 28 8.82 -2.83 -10.40
N ALA A 29 8.49 -3.91 -9.69
CA ALA A 29 7.26 -4.00 -8.88
C ALA A 29 7.56 -4.22 -7.39
N ALA A 30 8.73 -3.79 -6.91
CA ALA A 30 9.28 -4.20 -5.61
C ALA A 30 9.12 -3.16 -4.50
N ALA A 31 7.89 -2.81 -4.13
CA ALA A 31 7.61 -2.32 -2.77
C ALA A 31 6.17 -2.65 -2.36
N SER A 32 6.06 -3.32 -1.21
CA SER A 32 4.83 -3.73 -0.50
C SER A 32 4.13 -5.03 -0.96
N ALA A 33 3.57 -5.74 0.05
CA ALA A 33 2.91 -7.05 0.07
C ALA A 33 3.78 -8.34 0.00
N GLY A 34 4.38 -8.72 1.13
CA GLY A 34 5.18 -9.95 1.30
C GLY A 34 4.40 -11.28 1.33
N ALA A 35 3.06 -11.27 1.33
CA ALA A 35 2.24 -12.50 1.29
C ALA A 35 1.70 -12.83 -0.11
N ALA A 36 1.31 -11.81 -0.90
CA ALA A 36 0.94 -11.97 -2.30
C ALA A 36 2.09 -12.53 -3.14
N ARG A 37 3.32 -12.07 -2.85
CA ARG A 37 4.52 -12.44 -3.58
C ARG A 37 4.95 -13.89 -3.37
N ARG A 38 4.74 -14.51 -2.20
CA ARG A 38 5.13 -15.92 -2.03
C ARG A 38 4.42 -16.87 -3.00
N SER A 39 3.15 -16.61 -3.33
CA SER A 39 2.40 -17.38 -4.34
C SER A 39 2.86 -17.11 -5.78
N LEU A 40 3.48 -15.94 -6.04
CA LEU A 40 4.04 -15.57 -7.34
C LEU A 40 5.47 -16.12 -7.48
N ASP A 41 6.24 -16.10 -6.39
CA ASP A 41 7.61 -16.63 -6.29
C ASP A 41 7.66 -18.16 -6.47
N GLU A 42 6.54 -18.87 -6.29
CA GLU A 42 6.38 -20.31 -6.55
C GLU A 42 6.02 -20.64 -8.02
N GLY A 43 6.05 -19.67 -8.94
CA GLY A 43 5.73 -19.89 -10.35
C GLY A 43 4.24 -19.88 -10.66
N GLY A 44 3.44 -19.18 -9.85
CA GLY A 44 1.99 -19.05 -10.05
C GLY A 44 1.63 -18.43 -11.40
N THR A 45 0.54 -18.92 -12.01
CA THR A 45 -0.05 -18.38 -13.25
C THR A 45 -1.49 -17.97 -12.99
N GLY A 46 -1.92 -16.83 -13.51
CA GLY A 46 -3.27 -16.33 -13.35
C GLY A 46 -3.36 -14.82 -13.31
N THR A 47 -4.40 -14.31 -12.63
CA THR A 47 -4.70 -12.88 -12.57
C THR A 47 -4.39 -12.32 -11.19
N LEU A 48 -3.52 -11.31 -11.12
CA LEU A 48 -3.28 -10.52 -9.91
C LEU A 48 -3.97 -9.17 -10.07
N GLN A 49 -4.83 -8.81 -9.12
CA GLN A 49 -5.54 -7.54 -9.10
C GLN A 49 -5.12 -6.72 -7.89
N LYS A 50 -4.80 -5.44 -8.11
CA LYS A 50 -4.80 -4.43 -7.08
C LYS A 50 -6.17 -3.78 -7.07
N MET A 51 -6.85 -3.88 -5.94
CA MET A 51 -8.20 -3.37 -5.77
C MET A 51 -8.17 -2.18 -4.82
N LEU A 52 -8.87 -1.11 -5.16
CA LEU A 52 -9.07 0.08 -4.35
C LEU A 52 -10.48 0.10 -3.79
N ILE A 53 -10.66 0.66 -2.59
CA ILE A 53 -11.99 0.94 -2.04
C ILE A 53 -12.75 1.92 -2.94
N GLU A 54 -13.95 1.53 -3.36
CA GLU A 54 -14.88 2.38 -4.12
C GLU A 54 -15.86 3.06 -3.17
N ASN A 55 -16.50 2.27 -2.31
CA ASN A 55 -17.39 2.75 -1.26
C ASN A 55 -17.31 1.82 -0.05
N GLY A 56 -17.46 2.35 1.15
CA GLY A 56 -17.36 1.58 2.38
C GLY A 56 -18.27 2.10 3.48
N SER A 57 -18.73 1.17 4.32
CA SER A 57 -19.44 1.43 5.56
C SER A 57 -18.62 0.92 6.74
N ILE A 58 -18.45 1.79 7.73
CA ILE A 58 -17.67 1.51 8.93
C ILE A 58 -18.59 1.71 10.13
N THR A 59 -18.59 0.73 11.03
CA THR A 59 -19.26 0.83 12.32
C THR A 59 -18.24 0.63 13.44
N MET A 60 -18.27 1.53 14.41
CA MET A 60 -17.44 1.50 15.60
C MET A 60 -18.33 1.51 16.84
N ASP A 61 -18.35 0.41 17.57
CA ASP A 61 -19.08 0.26 18.82
C ASP A 61 -18.11 0.50 19.98
N LEU A 62 -18.34 1.54 20.77
CA LEU A 62 -17.49 1.94 21.89
C LEU A 62 -18.22 1.82 23.23
N ASP A 63 -17.53 1.38 24.28
CA ASP A 63 -17.99 1.55 25.66
C ASP A 63 -17.35 2.81 26.27
N LEU A 64 -18.17 3.83 26.50
CA LEU A 64 -17.72 5.11 27.01
C LEU A 64 -17.22 5.07 28.47
N ASN A 65 -17.45 3.99 29.23
CA ASN A 65 -16.87 3.90 30.57
C ASN A 65 -15.35 3.75 30.52
N GLY A 66 -14.85 2.92 29.59
CA GLY A 66 -13.42 2.71 29.38
C GLY A 66 -12.70 3.93 28.83
N LEU A 67 -13.44 4.96 28.39
CA LEU A 67 -12.88 6.22 27.88
C LEU A 67 -12.97 7.39 28.86
N ASN A 68 -13.88 7.32 29.84
CA ASN A 68 -14.12 8.41 30.79
C ASN A 68 -13.56 8.12 32.20
N GLY A 69 -12.73 7.09 32.37
CA GLY A 69 -12.15 6.71 33.67
C GLY A 69 -13.20 6.29 34.71
N SER A 70 -14.37 5.84 34.25
CA SER A 70 -15.48 5.45 35.11
C SER A 70 -15.26 4.03 35.63
N SER A 71 -15.24 3.85 36.95
CA SER A 71 -15.22 2.52 37.60
C SER A 71 -16.60 1.83 37.59
N SER A 72 -17.57 2.37 36.83
CA SER A 72 -18.90 1.80 36.71
C SER A 72 -18.85 0.48 35.95
N LEU A 73 -19.46 -0.56 36.52
CA LEU A 73 -19.65 -1.86 35.87
C LEU A 73 -20.77 -1.85 34.81
N VAL A 74 -21.49 -0.74 34.66
CA VAL A 74 -22.62 -0.61 33.72
C VAL A 74 -22.12 -0.04 32.40
N ALA A 75 -21.99 -0.88 31.37
CA ALA A 75 -21.57 -0.50 30.02
C ALA A 75 -22.36 0.73 29.49
N ARG A 76 -21.65 1.65 28.83
CA ARG A 76 -22.24 2.85 28.19
C ARG A 76 -21.95 2.80 26.69
N PRO A 77 -22.62 1.90 25.95
CA PRO A 77 -22.34 1.69 24.54
C PRO A 77 -22.76 2.90 23.70
N ILE A 78 -21.95 3.21 22.70
CA ILE A 78 -22.28 4.13 21.61
C ILE A 78 -21.81 3.52 20.29
N THR A 79 -22.62 3.66 19.25
CA THR A 79 -22.26 3.22 17.91
C THR A 79 -22.01 4.44 17.03
N LEU A 80 -20.82 4.50 16.45
CA LEU A 80 -20.42 5.51 15.47
C LEU A 80 -20.48 4.91 14.07
N HIS A 81 -21.14 5.63 13.15
CA HIS A 81 -21.27 5.21 11.75
C HIS A 81 -20.52 6.17 10.82
N PHE A 82 -19.73 5.58 9.93
CA PHE A 82 -18.99 6.31 8.90
C PHE A 82 -19.20 5.66 7.54
N ALA A 83 -19.05 6.48 6.49
CA ALA A 83 -18.78 6.04 5.14
C ALA A 83 -17.29 6.24 4.85
N SER A 84 -16.74 5.53 3.87
CA SER A 84 -15.45 5.92 3.28
C SER A 84 -15.59 7.28 2.61
N ALA A 85 -14.60 8.15 2.78
CA ALA A 85 -14.52 9.44 2.09
C ALA A 85 -13.67 9.34 0.81
N ALA A 86 -13.74 10.36 -0.04
CA ALA A 86 -13.06 10.42 -1.34
C ALA A 86 -11.55 10.13 -1.28
N ASN A 87 -10.88 10.55 -0.22
CA ASN A 87 -9.43 10.40 -0.07
C ASN A 87 -9.03 9.06 0.56
N SER A 88 -9.79 7.99 0.29
CA SER A 88 -9.51 6.65 0.81
C SER A 88 -8.63 5.88 -0.16
N PHE A 89 -7.34 5.77 0.18
CA PHE A 89 -6.33 5.03 -0.57
C PHE A 89 -5.97 3.74 0.14
N PHE A 90 -6.98 2.88 0.35
CA PHE A 90 -6.79 1.57 0.96
C PHE A 90 -6.90 0.49 -0.12
N THR A 91 -5.79 -0.19 -0.40
CA THR A 91 -5.74 -1.21 -1.44
C THR A 91 -5.59 -2.62 -0.85
N ILE A 92 -6.11 -3.60 -1.59
CA ILE A 92 -5.87 -5.02 -1.36
C ILE A 92 -5.33 -5.67 -2.62
N LEU A 93 -4.57 -6.75 -2.44
CA LEU A 93 -4.18 -7.64 -3.53
C LEU A 93 -5.06 -8.88 -3.54
N VAL A 94 -5.54 -9.25 -4.72
CA VAL A 94 -6.34 -10.45 -4.98
C VAL A 94 -5.65 -11.24 -6.10
N PHE A 95 -5.41 -12.54 -5.89
CA PHE A 95 -4.82 -13.40 -6.92
C PHE A 95 -5.70 -14.62 -7.14
N ASN A 96 -6.16 -14.82 -8.38
CA ASN A 96 -7.12 -15.86 -8.74
C ASN A 96 -8.30 -15.88 -7.75
N ASP A 97 -8.98 -14.74 -7.61
CA ASP A 97 -10.16 -14.53 -6.74
C ASP A 97 -9.92 -14.71 -5.23
N LEU A 98 -8.67 -14.93 -4.82
CA LEU A 98 -8.30 -15.13 -3.43
C LEU A 98 -7.55 -13.92 -2.89
N LEU A 99 -8.02 -13.40 -1.75
CA LEU A 99 -7.34 -12.33 -1.03
C LEU A 99 -5.90 -12.72 -0.70
N ARG A 100 -4.96 -11.81 -0.98
CA ARG A 100 -3.56 -11.89 -0.56
C ARG A 100 -3.22 -10.92 0.57
N GLY A 101 -4.06 -9.91 0.77
CA GLY A 101 -4.01 -9.00 1.91
C GLY A 101 -3.97 -7.54 1.49
N PRO A 102 -4.11 -6.63 2.46
CA PRO A 102 -4.00 -5.19 2.24
C PRO A 102 -2.55 -4.71 2.08
N GLU A 103 -2.36 -3.64 1.31
CA GLU A 103 -1.11 -2.86 1.27
C GLU A 103 -1.21 -1.67 2.24
N PRO A 104 -0.07 -1.06 2.63
CA PRO A 104 -0.08 0.19 3.40
C PRO A 104 -0.94 1.25 2.71
N GLY A 105 -1.82 1.89 3.47
CA GLY A 105 -2.85 2.77 2.95
C GLY A 105 -3.85 3.17 4.03
N SER A 106 -4.85 3.98 3.67
CA SER A 106 -5.83 4.44 4.66
C SER A 106 -7.24 4.60 4.09
N ILE A 107 -8.23 4.45 4.96
CA ILE A 107 -9.63 4.76 4.70
C ILE A 107 -9.95 6.04 5.47
N ALA A 108 -10.24 7.11 4.75
CA ALA A 108 -10.74 8.33 5.36
C ALA A 108 -12.21 8.15 5.76
N LEU A 109 -12.60 8.59 6.96
CA LEU A 109 -13.92 8.35 7.52
C LEU A 109 -14.78 9.62 7.46
N ALA A 110 -15.90 9.54 6.75
CA ALA A 110 -16.93 10.56 6.73
C ALA A 110 -18.09 10.15 7.65
N PRO A 111 -18.40 10.88 8.74
CA PRO A 111 -19.54 10.58 9.60
C PRO A 111 -20.86 10.62 8.81
N THR A 112 -21.63 9.53 8.86
CA THR A 112 -22.94 9.44 8.16
C THR A 112 -24.12 9.81 9.06
N ARG A 113 -23.90 9.81 10.37
CA ARG A 113 -24.86 10.28 11.37
C ARG A 113 -24.17 11.25 12.31
N VAL A 114 -24.59 12.51 12.24
CA VAL A 114 -24.15 13.57 13.16
C VAL A 114 -25.34 13.93 14.07
N ASN A 115 -25.08 14.20 15.36
CA ASN A 115 -26.10 14.53 16.38
C ASN A 115 -26.97 13.36 16.89
N VAL A 116 -26.48 12.12 16.84
CA VAL A 116 -27.14 10.99 17.50
C VAL A 116 -26.99 11.13 19.02
N PRO A 117 -28.03 10.85 19.83
CA PRO A 117 -27.91 10.84 21.29
C PRO A 117 -26.71 9.99 21.75
N GLY A 118 -25.86 10.57 22.60
CA GLY A 118 -24.63 9.93 23.08
C GLY A 118 -23.35 10.50 22.49
N TYR A 119 -23.37 11.11 21.29
CA TYR A 119 -22.15 11.70 20.68
C TYR A 119 -21.54 12.81 21.55
N ASN A 120 -22.38 13.57 22.27
CA ASN A 120 -21.94 14.60 23.22
C ASN A 120 -21.18 14.04 24.44
N ASN A 121 -21.20 12.71 24.64
CA ASN A 121 -20.50 12.03 25.73
C ASN A 121 -19.14 11.45 25.30
N LEU A 122 -18.73 11.65 24.05
CA LEU A 122 -17.40 11.28 23.58
C LEU A 122 -16.34 12.18 24.24
N PRO A 123 -15.14 11.65 24.52
CA PRO A 123 -14.02 12.48 24.94
C PRO A 123 -13.76 13.64 23.96
N VAL A 124 -13.45 14.82 24.49
CA VAL A 124 -13.33 16.07 23.71
C VAL A 124 -12.37 15.92 22.53
N THR A 125 -11.23 15.24 22.75
CA THR A 125 -10.22 15.00 21.72
C THR A 125 -10.73 14.12 20.59
N LEU A 126 -11.43 13.02 20.91
CA LEU A 126 -12.05 12.14 19.90
C LEU A 126 -13.19 12.84 19.16
N ALA A 127 -14.03 13.58 19.88
CA ALA A 127 -15.14 14.34 19.31
C ALA A 127 -14.66 15.39 18.29
N ALA A 128 -13.55 16.07 18.59
CA ALA A 128 -12.94 17.05 17.69
C ALA A 128 -12.43 16.43 16.38
N SER A 129 -11.98 15.17 16.42
CA SER A 129 -11.41 14.47 15.28
C SER A 129 -12.43 13.72 14.41
N LEU A 130 -13.71 13.62 14.81
CA LEU A 130 -14.71 12.79 14.13
C LEU A 130 -14.82 13.01 12.61
N LYS A 131 -14.61 14.23 12.12
CA LYS A 131 -14.69 14.59 10.69
C LYS A 131 -13.40 14.36 9.92
N GLN A 132 -12.35 13.90 10.58
CA GLN A 132 -11.01 13.72 10.03
C GLN A 132 -10.36 12.44 10.54
N LEU A 133 -11.16 11.47 11.01
CA LEU A 133 -10.64 10.16 11.37
C LEU A 133 -10.23 9.40 10.12
N ILE A 134 -9.15 8.63 10.24
CA ILE A 134 -8.73 7.65 9.24
C ILE A 134 -8.55 6.29 9.91
N ILE A 135 -8.75 5.23 9.13
CA ILE A 135 -8.27 3.89 9.46
C ILE A 135 -7.03 3.64 8.63
N GLU A 136 -5.88 3.46 9.27
CA GLU A 136 -4.60 3.29 8.61
C GLU A 136 -4.11 1.85 8.73
N LYS A 137 -3.67 1.26 7.59
CA LYS A 137 -2.90 0.02 7.54
C LYS A 137 -1.45 0.31 7.83
N LEU A 138 -0.97 -0.20 8.96
CA LEU A 138 0.42 -0.04 9.36
C LEU A 138 1.34 -1.00 8.60
N PRO A 139 2.64 -0.67 8.48
CA PRO A 139 3.66 -1.61 8.02
C PRO A 139 3.67 -2.91 8.83
N SER A 140 4.05 -4.03 8.20
CA SER A 140 3.97 -5.37 8.80
C SER A 140 4.92 -5.61 9.97
N ASP A 141 5.91 -4.74 10.18
CA ASP A 141 6.83 -4.76 11.31
C ASP A 141 6.26 -4.04 12.55
N GLN A 142 5.10 -3.40 12.42
CA GLN A 142 4.41 -2.75 13.53
C GLN A 142 3.64 -3.76 14.40
N PRO A 143 3.46 -3.49 15.70
CA PRO A 143 2.77 -4.40 16.62
C PRO A 143 1.27 -4.52 16.37
N PHE A 144 0.69 -3.59 15.62
CA PHE A 144 -0.73 -3.59 15.26
C PHE A 144 -0.85 -3.47 13.75
N ASP A 145 -1.90 -4.07 13.21
CA ASP A 145 -2.12 -4.12 11.77
C ASP A 145 -2.87 -2.88 11.27
N LEU A 146 -3.89 -2.47 12.02
CA LEU A 146 -4.76 -1.33 11.72
C LEU A 146 -4.81 -0.38 12.91
N THR A 147 -5.00 0.92 12.63
CA THR A 147 -5.19 1.94 13.66
C THR A 147 -6.24 2.95 13.25
N VAL A 148 -6.90 3.56 14.24
CA VAL A 148 -7.78 4.72 14.05
C VAL A 148 -7.03 5.95 14.53
N ARG A 149 -6.83 6.91 13.62
CA ARG A 149 -6.05 8.11 13.88
C ARG A 149 -6.76 9.36 13.40
N ASP A 150 -6.31 10.48 13.90
CA ASP A 150 -6.59 11.78 13.31
C ASP A 150 -5.74 11.97 12.05
N GLY A 151 -6.36 12.05 10.88
CA GLY A 151 -5.66 12.15 9.59
C GLY A 151 -4.91 13.46 9.38
N LYS A 152 -5.11 14.48 10.22
CA LYS A 152 -4.44 15.77 10.10
C LYS A 152 -3.25 15.90 11.05
N THR A 153 -3.40 15.41 12.28
CA THR A 153 -2.39 15.53 13.34
C THR A 153 -1.54 14.27 13.48
N GLY A 154 -2.01 13.13 12.97
CA GLY A 154 -1.36 11.83 13.12
C GLY A 154 -1.60 11.16 14.49
N SER A 155 -2.31 11.83 15.40
CA SER A 155 -2.59 11.31 16.74
C SER A 155 -3.40 10.03 16.67
N THR A 156 -2.96 9.00 17.39
CA THR A 156 -3.62 7.68 17.38
C THR A 156 -4.63 7.60 18.51
N PHE A 157 -5.89 7.29 18.20
CA PHE A 157 -6.91 7.00 19.22
C PHE A 157 -6.92 5.54 19.59
N PHE A 158 -7.00 4.68 18.59
CA PHE A 158 -7.16 3.25 18.79
C PHE A 158 -6.19 2.44 17.94
N ASN A 159 -5.62 1.41 18.54
CA ASN A 159 -5.04 0.29 17.81
C ASN A 159 -6.12 -0.78 17.60
N ILE A 160 -6.06 -1.49 16.48
CA ILE A 160 -7.02 -2.55 16.14
C ILE A 160 -6.28 -3.89 16.08
N ASP A 161 -6.81 -4.89 16.77
CA ASP A 161 -6.36 -6.28 16.71
C ASP A 161 -7.52 -7.29 16.68
N GLY A 162 -7.20 -8.54 16.34
CA GLY A 162 -8.16 -9.64 16.30
C GLY A 162 -9.17 -9.57 15.15
N HIS A 163 -9.03 -8.60 14.23
CA HIS A 163 -9.85 -8.54 13.02
C HIS A 163 -9.48 -9.66 12.04
N GLN A 164 -10.45 -10.01 11.21
CA GLN A 164 -10.31 -10.94 10.11
C GLN A 164 -10.66 -10.25 8.81
N TYR A 165 -9.81 -10.42 7.80
CA TYR A 165 -10.10 -10.02 6.43
C TYR A 165 -10.82 -11.15 5.70
N ASN A 166 -11.93 -10.82 5.07
CA ASN A 166 -12.64 -11.68 4.14
C ASN A 166 -12.89 -10.93 2.84
N TYR A 167 -12.79 -11.63 1.71
CA TYR A 167 -13.07 -11.06 0.39
C TYR A 167 -14.00 -11.99 -0.38
N ASP A 168 -15.09 -11.43 -0.89
CA ASP A 168 -15.98 -12.10 -1.84
C ASP A 168 -15.67 -11.57 -3.25
N ALA A 169 -15.08 -12.42 -4.09
CA ALA A 169 -14.71 -12.04 -5.46
C ALA A 169 -15.92 -11.79 -6.37
N ASN A 170 -17.06 -12.49 -6.15
CA ASN A 170 -18.25 -12.29 -6.98
C ASN A 170 -18.90 -10.94 -6.71
N ALA A 171 -18.89 -10.52 -5.44
CA ALA A 171 -19.44 -9.24 -5.00
C ALA A 171 -18.39 -8.11 -5.00
N GLN A 172 -17.12 -8.43 -5.27
CA GLN A 172 -15.96 -7.55 -5.07
C GLN A 172 -15.98 -6.86 -3.70
N LEU A 173 -16.35 -7.60 -2.66
CA LEU A 173 -16.65 -7.06 -1.34
C LEU A 173 -15.55 -7.45 -0.36
N LEU A 174 -14.86 -6.45 0.19
CA LEU A 174 -13.97 -6.59 1.34
C LEU A 174 -14.78 -6.45 2.63
N SER A 175 -14.59 -7.39 3.55
CA SER A 175 -15.13 -7.33 4.91
C SER A 175 -14.00 -7.47 5.93
N ILE A 176 -13.94 -6.55 6.89
CA ILE A 176 -13.03 -6.59 8.03
C ILE A 176 -13.89 -6.66 9.28
N THR A 177 -13.88 -7.81 9.95
CA THR A 177 -14.80 -8.09 11.07
C THR A 177 -14.05 -8.58 12.29
N GLY A 178 -14.67 -8.53 13.47
CA GLY A 178 -14.08 -9.01 14.72
C GLY A 178 -13.01 -8.09 15.35
N GLY A 179 -12.71 -6.95 14.72
CA GLY A 179 -11.70 -6.01 15.17
C GLY A 179 -12.01 -5.44 16.55
N THR A 180 -11.02 -5.44 17.43
CA THR A 180 -11.12 -4.91 18.79
C THR A 180 -10.43 -3.55 18.85
N LEU A 181 -11.10 -2.55 19.40
CA LEU A 181 -10.53 -1.22 19.59
C LEU A 181 -9.79 -1.18 20.93
N ARG A 182 -8.49 -0.90 20.87
CA ARG A 182 -7.60 -0.75 22.02
C ARG A 182 -7.15 0.68 22.16
N VAL A 183 -7.28 1.26 23.35
CA VAL A 183 -6.84 2.63 23.63
C VAL A 183 -5.33 2.74 23.37
N SER A 184 -4.91 3.71 22.56
CA SER A 184 -3.49 3.95 22.33
C SER A 184 -2.82 4.56 23.57
N LYS A 185 -1.49 4.47 23.67
CA LYS A 185 -0.74 5.13 24.75
C LYS A 185 -0.92 6.66 24.71
N GLU A 186 -0.93 7.23 23.51
CA GLU A 186 -1.12 8.68 23.31
C GLU A 186 -2.50 9.12 23.79
N PHE A 187 -3.55 8.37 23.43
CA PHE A 187 -4.91 8.70 23.80
C PHE A 187 -5.15 8.49 25.29
N ALA A 188 -4.65 7.41 25.87
CA ALA A 188 -4.69 7.18 27.33
C ALA A 188 -4.07 8.35 28.12
N ASN A 189 -2.94 8.88 27.65
CA ASN A 189 -2.31 10.06 28.25
C ASN A 189 -3.19 11.31 28.09
N ALA A 190 -3.77 11.53 26.91
CA ALA A 190 -4.65 12.67 26.64
C ALA A 190 -5.95 12.63 27.47
N LEU A 191 -6.42 11.44 27.83
CA LEU A 191 -7.54 11.22 28.73
C LEU A 191 -7.17 11.43 30.21
N GLY A 192 -5.88 11.53 30.55
CA GLY A 192 -5.42 11.57 31.95
C GLY A 192 -5.40 10.21 32.65
N HIS A 193 -5.52 9.11 31.89
CA HIS A 193 -5.62 7.73 32.38
C HIS A 193 -4.57 6.83 31.71
N PRO A 194 -3.26 7.06 31.93
CA PRO A 194 -2.18 6.32 31.24
C PRO A 194 -2.20 4.80 31.48
N SER A 195 -2.79 4.34 32.59
CA SER A 195 -2.94 2.91 32.91
C SER A 195 -3.89 2.17 31.97
N GLU A 196 -4.77 2.87 31.27
CA GLU A 196 -5.75 2.29 30.35
C GLU A 196 -5.19 2.04 28.95
N ALA A 197 -3.91 2.35 28.70
CA ALA A 197 -3.27 2.04 27.43
C ALA A 197 -3.34 0.54 27.13
N GLY A 198 -3.88 0.18 25.95
CA GLY A 198 -4.10 -1.20 25.52
C GLY A 198 -5.43 -1.81 25.97
N ALA A 199 -6.20 -1.12 26.82
CA ALA A 199 -7.53 -1.57 27.27
C ALA A 199 -8.48 -1.69 26.08
N SER A 200 -9.30 -2.75 26.08
CA SER A 200 -10.35 -2.95 25.09
C SER A 200 -11.55 -2.08 25.43
N VAL A 201 -11.95 -1.22 24.50
CA VAL A 201 -13.04 -0.24 24.69
C VAL A 201 -14.11 -0.36 23.62
N GLY A 202 -14.05 -1.38 22.78
CA GLY A 202 -15.01 -1.50 21.69
C GLY A 202 -14.65 -2.49 20.60
N LYS A 203 -15.49 -2.48 19.57
CA LYS A 203 -15.36 -3.27 18.35
C LYS A 203 -15.49 -2.39 17.12
N ILE A 204 -14.87 -2.82 16.03
CA ILE A 204 -14.97 -2.17 14.72
C ILE A 204 -15.28 -3.20 13.65
N SER A 205 -16.14 -2.83 12.71
CA SER A 205 -16.44 -3.60 11.50
C SER A 205 -16.42 -2.67 10.28
N ILE A 206 -15.87 -3.17 9.18
CA ILE A 206 -15.73 -2.44 7.92
C ILE A 206 -16.26 -3.35 6.80
N GLY A 207 -17.14 -2.83 5.96
CA GLY A 207 -17.53 -3.45 4.70
C GLY A 207 -17.28 -2.47 3.56
N ALA A 208 -16.67 -2.92 2.47
CA ALA A 208 -16.28 -2.05 1.37
C ALA A 208 -16.41 -2.74 0.01
N THR A 209 -17.08 -2.09 -0.95
CA THR A 209 -16.98 -2.47 -2.36
C THR A 209 -15.63 -2.04 -2.89
N MET A 210 -15.06 -2.90 -3.72
CA MET A 210 -13.71 -2.76 -4.23
C MET A 210 -13.73 -2.72 -5.75
N GLN A 211 -12.96 -1.82 -6.34
CA GLN A 211 -12.77 -1.73 -7.79
C GLN A 211 -11.33 -2.04 -8.17
N PRO A 212 -11.07 -2.74 -9.28
CA PRO A 212 -9.71 -2.96 -9.76
C PRO A 212 -9.12 -1.65 -10.27
N ILE A 213 -7.91 -1.33 -9.83
CA ILE A 213 -7.12 -0.21 -10.38
C ILE A 213 -5.92 -0.70 -11.18
N GLU A 214 -5.60 -1.99 -11.06
CA GLU A 214 -4.52 -2.65 -11.78
C GLU A 214 -4.85 -4.15 -11.90
N VAL A 215 -4.83 -4.69 -13.12
CA VAL A 215 -5.09 -6.10 -13.40
C VAL A 215 -3.92 -6.67 -14.17
N GLN A 216 -3.12 -7.51 -13.52
CA GLN A 216 -1.96 -8.14 -14.12
C GLN A 216 -2.26 -9.58 -14.55
N THR A 217 -1.80 -9.94 -15.75
CA THR A 217 -1.65 -11.34 -16.13
C THR A 217 -0.27 -11.82 -15.75
N VAL A 218 -0.20 -12.87 -14.92
CA VAL A 218 1.04 -13.48 -14.46
C VAL A 218 1.17 -14.87 -15.09
N VAL A 219 2.35 -15.18 -15.63
CA VAL A 219 2.70 -16.51 -16.15
C VAL A 219 4.02 -16.94 -15.54
N SER A 220 4.01 -18.09 -14.87
CA SER A 220 5.19 -18.63 -14.17
C SER A 220 5.86 -17.63 -13.23
N GLY A 221 5.06 -16.85 -12.50
CA GLY A 221 5.54 -15.81 -11.58
C GLY A 221 5.96 -14.50 -12.24
N GLU A 222 5.93 -14.39 -13.56
CA GLU A 222 6.28 -13.17 -14.28
C GLU A 222 5.05 -12.43 -14.80
N THR A 223 4.97 -11.13 -14.53
CA THR A 223 3.96 -10.24 -15.13
C THR A 223 4.16 -10.14 -16.64
N LYS A 224 3.13 -10.52 -17.42
CA LYS A 224 3.11 -10.48 -18.89
C LYS A 224 2.33 -9.29 -19.44
N SER A 225 1.31 -8.85 -18.71
CA SER A 225 0.53 -7.67 -19.05
C SER A 225 -0.04 -7.04 -17.79
N ILE A 226 -0.30 -5.75 -17.87
CA ILE A 226 -1.07 -4.97 -16.90
C ILE A 226 -2.14 -4.22 -17.67
N VAL A 227 -3.36 -4.24 -17.17
CA VAL A 227 -4.47 -3.40 -17.62
C VAL A 227 -4.87 -2.54 -16.43
N MET A 228 -4.86 -1.21 -16.58
CA MET A 228 -5.35 -0.27 -15.59
C MET A 228 -6.72 0.27 -16.03
N PRO A 229 -7.82 -0.17 -15.38
CA PRO A 229 -9.15 0.31 -15.71
C PRO A 229 -9.29 1.81 -15.44
N PRO A 230 -10.26 2.48 -16.08
CA PRO A 230 -10.75 3.77 -15.61
C PRO A 230 -11.17 3.67 -14.14
N VAL A 231 -10.71 4.61 -13.31
CA VAL A 231 -11.18 4.67 -11.92
C VAL A 231 -12.55 5.34 -11.94
N LEU A 232 -13.58 4.55 -11.68
CA LEU A 232 -14.95 5.05 -11.63
C LEU A 232 -15.20 5.65 -10.24
N ASP A 233 -15.68 6.89 -10.26
CA ASP A 233 -16.32 7.62 -9.15
C ASP A 233 -15.86 7.23 -7.73
N VAL A 234 -14.66 7.67 -7.34
CA VAL A 234 -14.25 7.60 -5.93
C VAL A 234 -15.11 8.61 -5.17
N THR A 235 -16.06 8.12 -4.37
CA THR A 235 -17.14 8.93 -3.77
C THR A 235 -16.65 10.26 -3.17
N GLY A 236 -16.91 11.38 -3.86
CA GLY A 236 -16.48 12.72 -3.48
C GLY A 236 -16.90 13.77 -4.51
N ALA A 237 -17.16 15.01 -4.08
CA ALA A 237 -17.60 16.11 -4.95
C ALA A 237 -16.52 16.63 -5.94
N GLU A 238 -15.39 15.93 -6.04
CA GLU A 238 -14.23 16.29 -6.89
C GLU A 238 -13.76 15.08 -7.70
N THR A 239 -14.67 14.27 -8.24
CA THR A 239 -14.30 13.25 -9.23
C THR A 239 -13.70 13.99 -10.44
N PRO A 240 -12.41 13.79 -10.78
CA PRO A 240 -11.84 14.41 -11.96
C PRO A 240 -12.67 14.00 -13.18
N THR A 241 -13.00 14.97 -14.05
CA THR A 241 -13.62 14.63 -15.33
C THR A 241 -12.66 13.74 -16.09
N LEU A 242 -13.06 12.49 -16.35
CA LEU A 242 -12.24 11.56 -17.11
C LEU A 242 -11.93 12.14 -18.49
N VAL A 243 -10.69 11.94 -18.93
CA VAL A 243 -10.26 12.34 -20.26
C VAL A 243 -10.71 11.26 -21.25
N PRO A 244 -11.27 11.64 -22.43
CA PRO A 244 -11.61 10.65 -23.45
C PRO A 244 -10.38 9.84 -23.90
N GLY A 245 -10.49 8.50 -23.87
CA GLY A 245 -9.39 7.58 -24.18
C GLY A 245 -8.58 7.18 -22.93
N PRO A 246 -7.52 6.38 -23.10
CA PRO A 246 -6.58 6.10 -22.02
C PRO A 246 -5.73 7.33 -21.70
N ASP A 247 -5.54 7.64 -20.42
CA ASP A 247 -4.76 8.81 -19.99
C ASP A 247 -3.84 8.46 -18.82
N VAL A 248 -2.54 8.34 -19.10
CA VAL A 248 -1.53 8.06 -18.09
C VAL A 248 -1.11 9.35 -17.39
N ILE A 249 -1.30 9.41 -16.07
CA ILE A 249 -0.74 10.49 -15.26
C ILE A 249 0.30 9.92 -14.29
N VAL A 250 1.38 10.66 -14.07
CA VAL A 250 2.44 10.30 -13.12
C VAL A 250 2.25 11.15 -11.86
N GLY A 251 1.96 10.49 -10.75
CA GLY A 251 1.73 11.14 -9.46
C GLY A 251 2.98 11.25 -8.60
N ASP A 252 3.93 10.31 -8.73
CA ASP A 252 5.14 10.27 -7.91
C ASP A 252 6.33 9.61 -8.63
N LEU A 253 7.54 9.97 -8.21
CA LEU A 253 8.81 9.41 -8.67
C LEU A 253 9.56 8.78 -7.46
N PRO A 254 9.10 7.61 -6.97
CA PRO A 254 9.53 7.09 -5.68
C PRO A 254 11.00 6.70 -5.60
N GLN A 255 11.66 6.49 -6.74
CA GLN A 255 13.04 6.00 -6.76
C GLN A 255 13.79 6.38 -8.03
N VAL A 256 15.08 6.68 -7.86
CA VAL A 256 16.07 6.65 -8.94
C VAL A 256 17.01 5.47 -8.68
N LEU A 257 17.16 4.60 -9.66
CA LEU A 257 18.03 3.44 -9.63
C LEU A 257 19.24 3.69 -10.54
N GLN A 258 20.41 3.30 -10.04
CA GLN A 258 21.62 3.23 -10.85
C GLN A 258 21.94 1.76 -11.15
N GLY A 259 21.85 1.38 -12.43
CA GLY A 259 22.22 0.07 -12.94
C GLY A 259 23.65 0.05 -13.48
N GLY A 260 24.35 -1.06 -13.27
CA GLY A 260 25.74 -1.26 -13.73
C GLY A 260 26.79 -0.86 -12.70
N ASN A 261 28.04 -1.22 -12.98
CA ASN A 261 29.19 -0.79 -12.19
C ASN A 261 30.03 0.20 -13.01
N ASP A 262 30.44 1.30 -12.39
CA ASP A 262 31.30 2.34 -13.00
C ASP A 262 32.70 1.83 -13.39
N THR A 263 32.95 0.52 -13.23
CA THR A 263 34.22 -0.15 -13.52
C THR A 263 34.41 -0.52 -14.98
N VAL A 264 33.35 -0.62 -15.80
CA VAL A 264 33.46 -0.88 -17.24
C VAL A 264 32.98 0.34 -18.02
N ASN A 265 33.92 1.01 -18.70
CA ASN A 265 33.69 2.20 -19.54
C ASN A 265 33.14 3.46 -18.83
N HIS A 266 33.09 3.48 -17.51
CA HIS A 266 32.57 4.60 -16.71
C HIS A 266 31.13 5.02 -17.06
N LEU A 267 30.32 4.05 -17.48
CA LEU A 267 28.92 4.27 -17.83
C LEU A 267 28.04 3.60 -16.79
N VAL A 268 27.02 4.33 -16.35
CA VAL A 268 25.97 3.81 -15.47
C VAL A 268 24.63 4.08 -16.13
N GLY A 269 23.71 3.12 -16.01
CA GLY A 269 22.32 3.32 -16.41
C GLY A 269 21.56 3.99 -15.26
N LEU A 270 20.74 5.00 -15.58
CA LEU A 270 19.81 5.58 -14.61
C LEU A 270 18.38 5.20 -15.01
N GLY A 271 17.62 4.68 -14.05
CA GLY A 271 16.21 4.39 -14.21
C GLY A 271 15.40 5.16 -13.16
N VAL A 272 14.23 5.65 -13.52
CA VAL A 272 13.33 6.34 -12.60
C VAL A 272 12.05 5.51 -12.48
N GLY A 273 11.68 5.15 -11.25
CA GLY A 273 10.38 4.55 -10.97
C GLY A 273 9.29 5.61 -11.03
N THR A 274 8.13 5.25 -11.57
CA THR A 274 6.95 6.12 -11.60
C THR A 274 5.79 5.44 -10.90
N THR A 275 5.07 6.19 -10.07
CA THR A 275 3.73 5.82 -9.64
C THR A 275 2.75 6.52 -10.56
N SER A 276 1.94 5.74 -11.29
CA SER A 276 1.02 6.24 -12.30
C SER A 276 -0.41 5.78 -12.04
N CYS A 277 -1.38 6.53 -12.55
CA CYS A 277 -2.77 6.10 -12.64
C CYS A 277 -3.39 6.44 -13.99
N ASN A 278 -4.55 5.83 -14.27
CA ASN A 278 -5.34 6.09 -15.46
C ASN A 278 -6.43 7.12 -15.14
N ASN A 279 -6.28 8.33 -15.67
CA ASN A 279 -7.27 9.42 -15.57
C ASN A 279 -8.24 9.44 -16.78
N GLY A 280 -8.14 8.41 -17.63
CA GLY A 280 -8.92 8.27 -18.85
C GLY A 280 -10.22 7.50 -18.65
N ASP A 281 -11.09 7.55 -19.66
CA ASP A 281 -12.36 6.79 -19.70
C ASP A 281 -12.24 5.42 -20.40
N GLN A 282 -11.06 5.07 -20.92
CA GLN A 282 -10.74 3.75 -21.46
C GLN A 282 -9.62 3.07 -20.66
N PRO A 283 -9.52 1.72 -20.69
CA PRO A 283 -8.40 1.01 -20.09
C PRO A 283 -7.06 1.44 -20.66
N LEU A 284 -6.06 1.52 -19.78
CA LEU A 284 -4.67 1.82 -20.10
C LEU A 284 -3.83 0.55 -19.97
N ASP A 285 -3.20 0.13 -21.05
CA ASP A 285 -2.54 -1.16 -21.16
C ASP A 285 -1.02 -1.03 -21.02
N TRP A 286 -0.36 -2.00 -20.37
CA TRP A 286 1.09 -2.21 -20.42
C TRP A 286 1.38 -3.66 -20.75
N PHE A 287 1.74 -3.92 -22.00
CA PHE A 287 2.06 -5.28 -22.44
C PHE A 287 3.56 -5.50 -22.53
N GLN A 288 3.99 -6.69 -22.13
CA GLN A 288 5.37 -7.12 -22.31
C GLN A 288 5.72 -7.19 -23.81
N PHE A 289 6.97 -6.85 -24.14
CA PHE A 289 7.52 -7.05 -25.47
C PHE A 289 7.31 -8.50 -25.96
N SER A 290 6.95 -8.76 -27.21
CA SER A 290 7.00 -7.88 -28.39
C SER A 290 5.77 -7.02 -28.68
N ASN A 291 4.83 -6.91 -27.74
CA ASN A 291 3.70 -6.00 -27.91
C ASN A 291 4.12 -4.55 -27.57
N THR A 292 3.78 -3.62 -28.46
CA THR A 292 4.13 -2.19 -28.33
C THR A 292 3.00 -1.36 -27.73
N ASP A 293 1.90 -1.98 -27.33
CA ASP A 293 0.79 -1.30 -26.64
C ASP A 293 1.14 -1.13 -25.15
N HIS A 294 1.78 0.00 -24.88
CA HIS A 294 2.11 0.51 -23.57
C HIS A 294 2.25 2.04 -23.63
N PRO A 295 1.89 2.79 -22.58
CA PRO A 295 2.12 4.22 -22.56
C PRO A 295 3.60 4.54 -22.58
N TYR A 296 3.90 5.67 -23.21
CA TYR A 296 5.22 6.27 -23.17
C TYR A 296 5.21 7.43 -22.18
N ILE A 297 6.03 7.32 -21.13
CA ILE A 297 6.21 8.36 -20.11
C ILE A 297 7.55 9.05 -20.39
N PRO A 298 7.56 10.22 -21.04
CA PRO A 298 8.80 10.92 -21.33
C PRO A 298 9.46 11.42 -20.06
N GLN A 299 10.77 11.21 -19.93
CA GLN A 299 11.53 11.66 -18.76
C GLN A 299 12.80 12.40 -19.20
N ASN A 300 13.15 13.46 -18.48
CA ASN A 300 14.42 14.15 -18.64
C ASN A 300 15.17 14.13 -17.30
N LEU A 301 16.42 13.67 -17.32
CA LEU A 301 17.26 13.64 -16.14
C LEU A 301 18.25 14.79 -16.19
N TYR A 302 18.36 15.49 -15.07
CA TYR A 302 19.29 16.60 -14.88
C TYR A 302 20.11 16.39 -13.61
N ARG A 303 21.30 16.98 -13.57
CA ARG A 303 22.10 17.08 -12.35
C ARG A 303 22.69 18.47 -12.18
N MET A 304 23.02 18.80 -10.94
CA MET A 304 23.95 19.88 -10.63
C MET A 304 25.39 19.35 -10.69
N SER A 305 26.31 20.14 -11.24
CA SER A 305 27.72 19.80 -11.43
C SER A 305 28.61 21.05 -11.38
N GLY A 306 29.93 20.88 -11.30
CA GLY A 306 30.89 21.99 -11.35
C GLY A 306 31.07 22.74 -10.03
N GLY A 307 32.17 23.49 -9.92
CA GLY A 307 32.61 24.08 -8.66
C GLY A 307 33.13 23.03 -7.68
N THR A 308 33.51 23.46 -6.47
CA THR A 308 33.94 22.53 -5.41
C THR A 308 32.79 21.72 -4.83
N ASN A 309 31.54 22.15 -5.05
CA ASN A 309 30.34 21.58 -4.41
C ASN A 309 29.31 21.01 -5.40
N ASN A 310 29.65 20.88 -6.69
CA ASN A 310 28.74 20.40 -7.74
C ASN A 310 27.44 21.20 -7.86
N ASN A 311 27.50 22.54 -7.77
CA ASN A 311 26.33 23.42 -7.76
C ASN A 311 26.43 24.60 -8.73
N ASP A 312 27.46 24.65 -9.59
CA ASP A 312 27.68 25.79 -10.49
C ASP A 312 26.96 25.64 -11.84
N ARG A 313 26.67 24.40 -12.27
CA ARG A 313 26.09 24.08 -13.57
C ARG A 313 24.93 23.10 -13.45
N PHE A 314 23.77 23.48 -13.96
CA PHE A 314 22.65 22.58 -14.21
C PHE A 314 22.77 21.99 -15.62
N GLU A 315 22.84 20.66 -15.73
CA GLU A 315 23.05 19.97 -17.01
C GLU A 315 22.09 18.80 -17.21
N GLN A 316 21.61 18.63 -18.44
CA GLN A 316 20.83 17.46 -18.85
C GLN A 316 21.78 16.27 -19.08
N ILE A 317 21.47 15.13 -18.46
CA ILE A 317 22.30 13.91 -18.52
C ILE A 317 21.57 12.72 -19.14
N GLY A 318 20.28 12.85 -19.41
CA GLY A 318 19.50 11.81 -20.06
C GLY A 318 18.12 12.29 -20.48
N GLN A 319 17.58 11.59 -21.47
CA GLN A 319 16.20 11.68 -21.92
C GLN A 319 15.74 10.28 -22.26
N SER A 320 14.53 9.90 -21.84
CA SER A 320 13.88 8.65 -22.24
C SER A 320 12.52 8.92 -22.83
#